data_AF-A0A5F2C829-F1
#
_entry.id   AF-A0A5F2C829-F1
#
_cell.length_a   1.000
_cell.length_b   1.000
_cell.length_c   1.000
_cell.angle_alpha   90.00
_cell.angle_beta   90.00
_cell.angle_gamma   90.00
#
_symmetry.space_group_name_H-M   'P 1'
#
loop_
_entity.id
_entity.type
_entity.pdbx_description
1 polymer ?
#
loop_
_entity_poly.entity_id
_entity_poly.type
_entity_poly.pdbx_seq_one_letter_code
_entity_poly.pdbx_strand_id
1 'polypeptide(L)'
;MTERAESYSDYKPGVLEKWGIKILRNYVNGDKEGEKLLGPSPDFFPKSTRIIRWASFLGLQIGFWTTYFIILVEKLFPESPETFSPEFIEKWSYAGAALAIGTILEFYLLYKLGLWAAYKLTKLSGIELEEDPDLVTGNANLLSRMALEIPDPDLKLLGIDPLRLTDKRSLLIRTFFYKTKVLLSNLIAKIVLRKILARNSLRVYADYIAAPITAIWDGVVMYLILKELRIRLLSRIIAKEVTDEILKNKDKLSKEGKIAFLAAVGNSVVFTQIFHPNLEYMLIKMHKGFGSNSQNGSLDDLDTFGSLVSQLSKEEKKACLRLLCVACSFDGKLSAFETKHIKRILGEEAKENLDSIRILSEYIRKGNLEACRERSRLFS
;
A
#
# COMPACT_ATOMS: atom_id res chain seq x y z
N MET A 1 -35.18 -9.93 8.25
CA MET A 1 -34.31 -9.79 9.43
C MET A 1 -32.89 -9.69 8.92
N THR A 2 -32.25 -8.58 9.25
CA THR A 2 -30.92 -8.17 8.80
C THR A 2 -29.88 -9.19 9.28
N GLU A 3 -29.44 -10.08 8.37
CA GLU A 3 -28.21 -10.84 8.54
C GLU A 3 -27.08 -9.82 8.67
N ARG A 4 -26.76 -9.50 9.93
CA ARG A 4 -25.57 -8.80 10.32
C ARG A 4 -24.42 -9.66 9.80
N ALA A 5 -23.78 -9.21 8.73
CA ALA A 5 -22.60 -9.84 8.17
C ALA A 5 -21.69 -10.26 9.33
N GLU A 6 -21.48 -11.57 9.47
CA GLU A 6 -20.75 -12.16 10.56
C GLU A 6 -19.39 -11.47 10.70
N SER A 7 -19.29 -10.65 11.74
CA SER A 7 -18.07 -10.15 12.39
C SER A 7 -16.79 -10.26 11.55
N TYR A 8 -16.70 -9.48 10.47
CA TYR A 8 -15.40 -9.06 9.98
C TYR A 8 -14.74 -8.31 11.13
N SER A 9 -13.50 -8.68 11.50
CA SER A 9 -12.84 -8.23 12.72
C SER A 9 -13.15 -6.76 13.06
N ASP A 10 -13.41 -6.48 14.34
CA ASP A 10 -13.61 -5.13 14.92
C ASP A 10 -12.35 -4.26 14.72
N TYR A 11 -12.02 -3.96 13.46
CA TYR A 11 -10.88 -3.14 13.10
C TYR A 11 -11.20 -1.71 13.50
N LYS A 12 -10.46 -1.21 14.50
CA LYS A 12 -10.59 0.16 14.95
C LYS A 12 -9.36 0.95 14.48
N PRO A 13 -9.55 1.99 13.64
CA PRO A 13 -8.43 2.76 13.13
C PRO A 13 -7.68 3.46 14.27
N GLY A 14 -6.35 3.49 14.17
CA GLY A 14 -5.47 4.14 15.14
C GLY A 14 -5.63 5.67 15.15
N VAL A 15 -5.02 6.35 16.13
CA VAL A 15 -5.11 7.83 16.25
C VAL A 15 -4.57 8.52 14.99
N LEU A 16 -3.40 8.09 14.50
CA LEU A 16 -2.77 8.66 13.31
C LEU A 16 -3.59 8.41 12.04
N GLU A 17 -4.18 7.22 11.90
CA GLU A 17 -5.07 6.89 10.79
C GLU A 17 -6.35 7.73 10.82
N LYS A 18 -7.00 7.87 11.98
CA LYS A 18 -8.18 8.74 12.14
C LYS A 18 -7.88 10.19 11.75
N TRP A 19 -6.70 10.70 12.12
CA TRP A 19 -6.25 12.02 11.73
C TRP A 19 -6.08 12.15 10.21
N GLY A 20 -5.46 11.17 9.56
CA GLY A 20 -5.31 11.16 8.09
C GLY A 20 -6.65 11.07 7.35
N ILE A 21 -7.56 10.22 7.81
CA ILE A 21 -8.93 10.13 7.27
C ILE A 21 -9.64 11.48 7.39
N LYS A 22 -9.53 12.16 8.54
CA LYS A 22 -10.11 13.50 8.73
C LYS A 22 -9.55 14.52 7.73
N ILE A 23 -8.26 14.50 7.48
CA ILE A 23 -7.63 15.39 6.50
C ILE A 23 -8.10 15.07 5.06
N LEU A 24 -8.18 13.79 4.69
CA LEU A 24 -8.69 13.40 3.37
C LEU A 24 -10.13 13.86 3.16
N ARG A 25 -10.99 13.69 4.17
CA ARG A 25 -12.37 14.20 4.15
C ARG A 25 -12.41 15.73 4.01
N ASN A 26 -11.52 16.44 4.67
CA ASN A 26 -11.42 17.90 4.51
C ASN A 26 -11.03 18.30 3.08
N TYR A 27 -10.13 17.55 2.42
CA TYR A 27 -9.80 17.80 1.01
C TYR A 27 -10.99 17.54 0.08
N VAL A 28 -11.76 16.47 0.32
CA VAL A 28 -12.99 16.18 -0.42
C VAL A 28 -14.01 17.31 -0.24
N ASN A 29 -14.30 17.69 1.01
CA ASN A 29 -15.30 18.72 1.32
C ASN A 29 -14.91 20.11 0.82
N GLY A 30 -13.60 20.40 0.72
CA GLY A 30 -13.08 21.66 0.19
C GLY A 30 -13.10 21.75 -1.34
N ASP A 31 -13.20 20.62 -2.05
CA ASP A 31 -13.22 20.55 -3.52
C ASP A 31 -14.66 20.71 -4.03
N LYS A 32 -15.24 21.90 -3.84
CA LYS A 32 -16.65 22.23 -4.16
C LYS A 32 -16.98 22.28 -5.65
N GLU A 33 -15.98 22.25 -6.53
CA GLU A 33 -16.13 22.46 -7.99
C GLU A 33 -15.55 21.32 -8.83
N GLY A 34 -15.11 20.22 -8.20
CA GLY A 34 -14.57 19.09 -8.94
C GLY A 34 -15.65 18.31 -9.67
N GLU A 35 -15.68 18.39 -11.00
CA GLU A 35 -16.38 17.39 -11.84
C GLU A 35 -16.07 15.98 -11.31
N LYS A 36 -17.12 15.22 -10.97
CA LYS A 36 -16.96 13.80 -10.65
C LYS A 36 -16.45 13.11 -11.93
N LEU A 37 -15.15 12.83 -11.97
CA LEU A 37 -14.56 12.04 -13.04
C LEU A 37 -15.20 10.65 -13.03
N LEU A 38 -15.99 10.35 -14.06
CA LEU A 38 -16.54 9.01 -14.31
C LEU A 38 -15.41 8.10 -14.81
N GLY A 39 -14.62 7.58 -13.87
CA GLY A 39 -13.50 6.68 -14.14
C GLY A 39 -12.13 7.37 -14.22
N PRO A 40 -11.07 6.60 -14.51
CA PRO A 40 -9.71 7.10 -14.52
C PRO A 40 -9.48 8.10 -15.66
N SER A 41 -8.78 9.19 -15.37
CA SER A 41 -8.36 10.17 -16.39
C SER A 41 -7.55 9.47 -17.49
N PRO A 42 -7.76 9.78 -18.78
CA PRO A 42 -6.94 9.23 -19.88
C PRO A 42 -5.44 9.53 -19.68
N ASP A 43 -5.12 10.72 -19.15
CA ASP A 43 -3.75 11.10 -18.79
C ASP A 43 -3.33 10.71 -17.36
N PHE A 44 -3.90 9.64 -16.79
CA PHE A 44 -3.59 9.23 -15.41
C PHE A 44 -2.08 9.13 -15.18
N PHE A 45 -1.34 8.53 -16.11
CA PHE A 45 0.09 8.29 -15.92
C PHE A 45 0.97 9.56 -16.01
N PRO A 46 0.84 10.42 -17.05
CA PRO A 46 1.55 11.70 -17.07
C PRO A 46 1.22 12.58 -15.87
N LYS A 47 -0.07 12.72 -15.52
CA LYS A 47 -0.51 13.57 -14.40
C LYS A 47 -0.06 13.01 -13.05
N SER A 48 -0.19 11.70 -12.82
CA SER A 48 0.29 11.08 -11.57
C SER A 48 1.81 11.19 -11.42
N THR A 49 2.57 10.98 -12.49
CA THR A 49 4.04 11.13 -12.46
C THR A 49 4.44 12.57 -12.13
N ARG A 50 3.73 13.56 -12.66
CA ARG A 50 3.94 14.97 -12.32
C ARG A 50 3.67 15.24 -10.84
N ILE A 51 2.55 14.75 -10.31
CA ILE A 51 2.20 14.89 -8.88
C ILE A 51 3.28 14.25 -7.99
N ILE A 52 3.68 13.02 -8.30
CA ILE A 52 4.71 12.28 -7.55
C ILE A 52 6.02 13.08 -7.54
N ARG A 53 6.50 13.52 -8.71
CA ARG A 53 7.76 14.29 -8.80
C ARG A 53 7.70 15.59 -8.01
N TRP A 54 6.59 16.33 -8.11
CA TRP A 54 6.43 17.58 -7.37
C TRP A 54 6.31 17.37 -5.87
N ALA A 55 5.55 16.37 -5.42
CA ALA A 55 5.45 16.04 -4.01
C ALA A 55 6.80 15.56 -3.45
N SER A 56 7.57 14.75 -4.18
CA SER A 56 8.93 14.36 -3.78
C SER A 56 9.87 15.55 -3.68
N PHE A 57 9.81 16.48 -4.64
CA PHE A 57 10.60 17.72 -4.59
C PHE A 57 10.22 18.59 -3.39
N LEU A 58 8.91 18.76 -3.13
CA LEU A 58 8.44 19.50 -1.95
C LEU A 58 8.81 18.80 -0.64
N GLY A 59 8.81 17.45 -0.61
CA GLY A 59 9.29 16.67 0.53
C GLY A 59 10.78 16.93 0.81
N LEU A 60 11.60 17.03 -0.24
CA LEU A 60 12.99 17.44 -0.14
C LEU A 60 13.11 18.85 0.46
N GLN A 61 12.33 19.82 -0.02
CA GLN A 61 12.35 21.18 0.53
C GLN A 61 11.97 21.20 2.00
N ILE A 62 10.94 20.46 2.41
CA ILE A 62 10.52 20.36 3.81
C ILE A 62 11.68 19.86 4.67
N GLY A 63 12.26 18.71 4.33
CA GLY A 63 13.37 18.12 5.10
C GLY A 63 14.62 19.01 5.13
N PHE A 64 14.91 19.74 4.03
CA PHE A 64 16.01 20.69 3.99
C PHE A 64 15.80 21.84 4.97
N TRP A 65 14.67 22.54 4.88
CA TRP A 65 14.41 23.75 5.65
C TRP A 65 14.24 23.48 7.15
N THR A 66 13.61 22.35 7.51
CA THR A 66 13.47 21.92 8.91
C THR A 66 14.83 21.58 9.52
N THR A 67 15.66 20.82 8.80
CA THR A 67 17.00 20.45 9.28
C THR A 67 17.93 21.65 9.32
N TYR A 68 17.87 22.52 8.31
CA TYR A 68 18.64 23.75 8.27
C TYR A 68 18.29 24.68 9.44
N PHE A 69 17.00 24.82 9.77
CA PHE A 69 16.56 25.58 10.94
C PHE A 69 17.13 25.02 12.26
N ILE A 70 17.13 23.70 12.45
CA ILE A 70 17.72 23.06 13.64
C ILE A 70 19.20 23.42 13.76
N ILE A 71 19.93 23.37 12.63
CA ILE A 71 21.36 23.69 12.58
C ILE A 71 21.61 25.18 12.84
N LEU A 72 20.74 26.07 12.32
CA LEU A 72 20.84 27.50 12.61
C LEU A 72 20.72 27.79 14.10
N VAL A 73 19.76 27.16 14.79
CA VAL A 73 19.60 27.32 16.25
C VAL A 73 20.83 26.81 16.99
N GLU A 74 21.38 25.66 16.58
CA GLU A 74 22.59 25.09 17.20
C GLU A 74 23.81 26.01 17.05
N LYS A 75 23.92 26.74 15.93
CA LYS A 75 25.00 27.69 15.64
C LYS A 75 24.90 29.03 16.37
N LEU A 76 23.77 29.33 17.01
CA LEU A 76 23.66 30.54 17.86
C LEU A 76 24.44 30.40 19.17
N PHE A 77 24.90 29.19 19.51
CA PHE A 77 25.62 28.89 20.75
C PHE A 77 27.08 28.53 20.51
N PRO A 78 27.98 28.72 21.50
CA PRO A 78 29.39 28.35 21.39
C PRO A 78 29.60 26.87 21.05
N GLU A 79 30.61 26.53 20.26
CA GLU A 79 30.84 25.15 19.79
C GLU A 79 31.16 24.19 20.95
N SER A 80 31.91 24.65 21.94
CA SER A 80 32.39 23.86 23.09
C SER A 80 32.23 24.60 24.41
N PRO A 81 31.00 24.72 24.97
CA PRO A 81 30.81 25.26 26.30
C PRO A 81 31.39 24.29 27.34
N GLU A 82 31.89 24.83 28.44
CA GLU A 82 32.37 24.03 29.57
C GLU A 82 31.27 23.11 30.10
N THR A 83 31.61 21.86 30.41
CA THR A 83 30.64 20.85 30.84
C THR A 83 29.87 21.32 32.09
N PHE A 84 28.53 21.27 32.03
CA PHE A 84 27.63 21.74 33.10
C PHE A 84 27.67 23.24 33.42
N SER A 85 28.29 24.07 32.57
CA SER A 85 28.10 25.52 32.67
C SER A 85 26.64 25.92 32.35
N PRO A 86 26.20 27.11 32.78
CA PRO A 86 24.90 27.65 32.37
C PRO A 86 24.75 27.68 30.83
N GLU A 87 25.81 28.04 30.11
CA GLU A 87 25.88 28.07 28.65
C GLU A 87 25.73 26.68 28.03
N PHE A 88 26.26 25.64 28.68
CA PHE A 88 26.06 24.24 28.28
C PHE A 88 24.60 23.84 28.40
N ILE A 89 23.97 24.13 29.54
CA ILE A 89 22.56 23.81 29.78
C ILE A 89 21.67 24.57 28.79
N GLU A 90 21.96 25.85 28.59
CA GLU A 90 21.24 26.71 27.64
C GLU A 90 21.32 26.16 26.22
N LYS A 91 22.53 25.92 25.70
CA LYS A 91 22.76 25.35 24.36
C LYS A 91 21.96 24.07 24.14
N TRP A 92 22.11 23.08 25.02
CA TRP A 92 21.47 21.78 24.83
C TRP A 92 19.94 21.84 25.01
N SER A 93 19.44 22.76 25.83
CA SER A 93 18.00 22.99 25.97
C SER A 93 17.42 23.57 24.68
N TYR A 94 18.02 24.62 24.11
CA TYR A 94 17.54 25.22 22.86
C TYR A 94 17.76 24.32 21.65
N ALA A 95 18.92 23.68 21.52
CA ALA A 95 19.18 22.73 20.44
C ALA A 95 18.26 21.51 20.52
N GLY A 96 18.01 20.99 21.73
CA GLY A 96 17.06 19.90 21.97
C GLY A 96 15.61 20.30 21.64
N ALA A 97 15.19 21.50 22.05
CA ALA A 97 13.87 22.03 21.73
C ALA A 97 13.69 22.26 20.23
N ALA A 98 14.68 22.86 19.55
CA ALA A 98 14.66 23.07 18.11
C ALA A 98 14.62 21.74 17.35
N LEU A 99 15.40 20.74 17.78
CA LEU A 99 15.35 19.40 17.20
C LEU A 99 13.97 18.77 17.34
N ALA A 100 13.38 18.82 18.54
CA ALA A 100 12.06 18.25 18.81
C ALA A 100 10.97 18.95 17.99
N ILE A 101 10.90 20.28 18.04
CA ILE A 101 9.91 21.08 17.31
C ILE A 101 10.10 20.92 15.81
N GLY A 102 11.33 21.03 15.32
CA GLY A 102 11.67 20.88 13.90
C GLY A 102 11.28 19.51 13.35
N THR A 103 11.52 18.44 14.10
CA THR A 103 11.16 17.08 13.71
C THR A 103 9.64 16.86 13.72
N ILE A 104 8.92 17.37 14.74
CA ILE A 104 7.45 17.30 14.78
C ILE A 104 6.84 18.06 13.60
N LEU A 105 7.35 19.27 13.32
CA LEU A 105 6.90 20.10 12.21
C LEU A 105 7.18 19.42 10.86
N GLU A 106 8.39 18.87 10.69
CA GLU A 106 8.78 18.12 9.50
C GLU A 106 7.83 16.97 9.23
N PHE A 107 7.61 16.08 10.21
CA PHE A 107 6.67 14.96 10.06
C PHE A 107 5.25 15.44 9.73
N TYR A 108 4.76 16.46 10.43
CA TYR A 108 3.44 17.03 10.17
C TYR A 108 3.30 17.53 8.72
N LEU A 109 4.30 18.27 8.23
CA LEU A 109 4.31 18.81 6.86
C LEU A 109 4.43 17.70 5.81
N LEU A 110 5.33 16.72 6.02
CA LEU A 110 5.49 15.58 5.12
C LEU A 110 4.23 14.74 5.04
N TYR A 111 3.59 14.42 6.17
CA TYR A 111 2.34 13.67 6.19
C TYR A 111 1.19 14.44 5.52
N LYS A 112 1.09 15.75 5.76
CA LYS A 112 0.07 16.59 5.11
C LYS A 112 0.27 16.63 3.59
N LEU A 113 1.52 16.72 3.13
CA LEU A 113 1.89 16.67 1.72
C LEU A 113 1.58 15.30 1.10
N GLY A 114 1.93 14.21 1.79
CA GLY A 114 1.63 12.84 1.38
C GLY A 114 0.12 12.60 1.23
N LEU A 115 -0.68 13.04 2.19
CA LEU A 115 -2.15 12.96 2.15
C LEU A 115 -2.74 13.81 1.02
N TRP A 116 -2.20 15.00 0.78
CA TRP A 116 -2.63 15.84 -0.35
C TRP A 116 -2.33 15.17 -1.70
N ALA A 117 -1.13 14.62 -1.86
CA ALA A 117 -0.75 13.91 -3.07
C ALA A 117 -1.60 12.64 -3.26
N ALA A 118 -1.86 11.90 -2.18
CA ALA A 118 -2.74 10.73 -2.18
C ALA A 118 -4.16 11.08 -2.63
N TYR A 119 -4.71 12.18 -2.10
CA TYR A 119 -6.00 12.72 -2.53
C TYR A 119 -6.02 13.02 -4.03
N LYS A 120 -5.02 13.76 -4.54
CA LYS A 120 -4.94 14.12 -5.97
C LYS A 120 -4.79 12.90 -6.87
N LEU A 121 -3.98 11.91 -6.48
CA LEU A 121 -3.84 10.65 -7.21
C LEU A 121 -5.16 9.86 -7.25
N THR A 122 -5.89 9.85 -6.13
CA THR A 122 -7.19 9.18 -6.05
C THR A 122 -8.22 9.85 -6.95
N LYS A 123 -8.28 11.19 -6.96
CA LYS A 123 -9.13 11.94 -7.89
C LYS A 123 -8.82 11.60 -9.35
N LEU A 124 -7.54 11.51 -9.72
CA LEU A 124 -7.14 11.11 -11.08
C LEU A 124 -7.55 9.68 -11.45
N SER A 125 -7.60 8.77 -10.47
CA SER A 125 -8.05 7.39 -10.69
C SER A 125 -9.57 7.24 -10.81
N GLY A 126 -10.35 8.28 -10.50
CA GLY A 126 -11.82 8.20 -10.48
C GLY A 126 -12.38 7.26 -9.41
N ILE A 127 -11.58 6.96 -8.38
CA ILE A 127 -11.99 6.15 -7.23
C ILE A 127 -12.64 7.10 -6.21
N GLU A 128 -13.86 6.78 -5.79
CA GLU A 128 -14.53 7.54 -4.75
C GLU A 128 -13.90 7.25 -3.38
N LEU A 129 -13.71 8.31 -2.60
CA LEU A 129 -13.15 8.27 -1.25
C LEU A 129 -14.19 7.89 -0.19
N GLU A 130 -15.45 7.76 -0.60
CA GLU A 130 -16.55 7.39 0.28
C GLU A 130 -16.32 6.00 0.87
N GLU A 131 -16.79 5.83 2.11
CA GLU A 131 -16.69 4.56 2.83
C GLU A 131 -17.72 3.61 2.23
N ASP A 132 -17.22 2.53 1.62
CA ASP A 132 -18.05 1.39 1.25
C ASP A 132 -18.34 0.58 2.52
N PRO A 133 -19.59 0.54 3.00
CA PRO A 133 -19.93 -0.12 4.27
C PRO A 133 -19.66 -1.63 4.25
N ASP A 134 -19.45 -2.19 3.05
CA ASP A 134 -19.13 -3.60 2.88
C ASP A 134 -17.66 -3.92 3.13
N LEU A 135 -16.76 -2.95 3.00
CA LEU A 135 -15.32 -3.14 3.09
C LEU A 135 -14.84 -2.87 4.52
N VAL A 136 -13.95 -3.74 5.02
CA VAL A 136 -13.24 -3.54 6.28
C VAL A 136 -12.21 -2.43 6.13
N THR A 137 -11.51 -2.42 4.99
CA THR A 137 -10.56 -1.37 4.62
C THR A 137 -11.15 -0.50 3.52
N GLY A 138 -11.93 0.52 3.91
CA GLY A 138 -12.43 1.54 2.99
C GLY A 138 -11.30 2.28 2.25
N ASN A 139 -11.64 2.94 1.14
CA ASN A 139 -10.64 3.66 0.32
C ASN A 139 -9.93 4.76 1.12
N ALA A 140 -10.65 5.48 1.98
CA ALA A 140 -10.06 6.47 2.88
C ALA A 140 -9.06 5.87 3.88
N ASN A 141 -9.35 4.69 4.45
CA ASN A 141 -8.45 3.97 5.34
C ASN A 141 -7.19 3.53 4.59
N LEU A 142 -7.34 2.90 3.43
CA LEU A 142 -6.22 2.50 2.57
C LEU A 142 -5.29 3.68 2.29
N LEU A 143 -5.86 4.82 1.88
CA LEU A 143 -5.09 6.00 1.53
C LEU A 143 -4.42 6.66 2.72
N SER A 144 -5.13 6.78 3.83
CA SER A 144 -4.57 7.32 5.07
C SER A 144 -3.42 6.46 5.55
N ARG A 145 -3.53 5.13 5.49
CA ARG A 145 -2.47 4.24 5.96
C ARG A 145 -1.26 4.31 5.07
N MET A 146 -1.46 4.28 3.76
CA MET A 146 -0.38 4.42 2.80
C MET A 146 0.37 5.73 2.92
N ALA A 147 -0.35 6.85 2.99
CA ALA A 147 0.26 8.18 3.08
C ALA A 147 0.99 8.42 4.42
N LEU A 148 0.57 7.72 5.48
CA LEU A 148 1.14 7.82 6.83
C LEU A 148 2.06 6.64 7.18
N GLU A 149 2.41 5.82 6.19
CA GLU A 149 3.24 4.62 6.33
C GLU A 149 2.74 3.61 7.36
N ILE A 150 1.45 3.64 7.68
CA ILE A 150 0.84 2.72 8.62
C ILE A 150 0.75 1.34 7.95
N PRO A 151 1.27 0.27 8.59
CA PRO A 151 1.16 -1.08 8.06
C PRO A 151 -0.30 -1.49 7.77
N ASP A 152 -0.53 -2.39 6.81
CA ASP A 152 -1.84 -3.01 6.55
C ASP A 152 -2.29 -3.89 7.74
N PRO A 153 -3.61 -4.13 7.93
CA PRO A 153 -4.10 -4.83 9.11
C PRO A 153 -3.99 -6.33 8.88
N ASP A 154 -3.71 -7.08 9.95
CA ASP A 154 -3.84 -8.54 9.90
C ASP A 154 -5.33 -8.90 9.88
N LEU A 155 -5.85 -9.20 8.68
CA LEU A 155 -7.24 -9.60 8.47
C LEU A 155 -7.35 -11.10 8.26
N LYS A 156 -8.50 -11.65 8.68
CA LYS A 156 -8.99 -12.96 8.24
C LYS A 156 -10.41 -12.74 7.75
N LEU A 157 -10.62 -12.87 6.43
CA LEU A 157 -11.92 -12.62 5.80
C LEU A 157 -12.42 -13.92 5.18
N LEU A 158 -13.70 -14.23 5.36
CA LEU A 158 -14.35 -15.44 4.81
C LEU A 158 -13.59 -16.75 5.12
N GLY A 159 -13.00 -16.86 6.32
CA GLY A 159 -12.25 -18.04 6.74
C GLY A 159 -10.87 -18.21 6.10
N ILE A 160 -10.41 -17.28 5.26
CA ILE A 160 -9.09 -17.32 4.62
C ILE A 160 -8.02 -16.89 5.63
N ASP A 161 -7.01 -17.73 5.81
CA ASP A 161 -5.80 -17.39 6.57
C ASP A 161 -4.63 -17.07 5.62
N PRO A 162 -4.19 -15.79 5.52
CA PRO A 162 -3.05 -15.41 4.67
C PRO A 162 -1.77 -16.17 4.99
N LEU A 163 -1.62 -16.61 6.24
CA LEU A 163 -0.40 -17.24 6.73
C LEU A 163 -0.46 -18.77 6.67
N ARG A 164 -1.50 -19.37 6.07
CA ARG A 164 -1.72 -20.82 6.00
C ARG A 164 -0.52 -21.60 5.46
N LEU A 165 0.20 -21.06 4.48
CA LEU A 165 1.37 -21.68 3.85
C LEU A 165 2.70 -21.19 4.42
N THR A 166 2.69 -20.44 5.52
CA THR A 166 3.89 -19.81 6.09
C THR A 166 4.41 -20.59 7.30
N ASP A 167 5.71 -20.90 7.30
CA ASP A 167 6.36 -21.57 8.44
C ASP A 167 6.34 -20.70 9.71
N LYS A 168 6.00 -21.31 10.87
CA LYS A 168 5.87 -20.62 12.18
C LYS A 168 7.10 -19.81 12.61
N ARG A 169 8.30 -20.18 12.14
CA ARG A 169 9.56 -19.48 12.45
C ARG A 169 9.77 -18.21 11.61
N SER A 170 9.32 -18.19 10.35
CA SER A 170 9.41 -16.98 9.53
C SER A 170 8.40 -15.91 9.98
N LEU A 171 7.27 -16.34 10.57
CA LEU A 171 6.27 -15.44 11.18
C LEU A 171 6.85 -14.59 12.33
N LEU A 172 7.68 -15.18 13.19
CA LEU A 172 8.31 -14.48 14.30
C LEU A 172 9.28 -13.39 13.82
N ILE A 173 10.11 -13.72 12.84
CA ILE A 173 11.07 -12.79 12.22
C ILE A 173 10.31 -11.65 11.52
N ARG A 174 9.26 -11.97 10.75
CA ARG A 174 8.44 -10.99 10.04
C ARG A 174 7.72 -10.05 11.01
N THR A 175 7.13 -10.59 12.08
CA THR A 175 6.45 -9.78 13.11
C THR A 175 7.41 -8.79 13.78
N PHE A 176 8.64 -9.22 14.07
CA PHE A 176 9.67 -8.38 14.67
C PHE A 176 10.12 -7.24 13.75
N PHE A 177 10.45 -7.54 12.48
CA PHE A 177 10.86 -6.51 11.52
C PHE A 177 9.71 -5.58 11.10
N TYR A 178 8.48 -6.10 11.00
CA TYR A 178 7.29 -5.35 10.60
C TYR A 178 6.89 -4.27 11.61
N LYS A 179 6.98 -4.57 12.92
CA LYS A 179 6.71 -3.58 13.98
C LYS A 179 7.81 -2.54 14.16
N THR A 180 9.05 -2.88 13.80
CA THR A 180 10.24 -2.05 14.10
C THR A 180 10.59 -1.05 12.99
N LYS A 181 10.21 -1.34 11.74
CA LYS A 181 10.70 -0.60 10.55
C LYS A 181 10.14 0.81 10.37
N VAL A 182 8.93 1.10 10.85
CA VAL A 182 8.10 2.22 10.33
C VAL A 182 8.41 3.61 10.94
N LEU A 183 8.87 3.70 12.19
CA LEU A 183 9.12 5.01 12.83
C LEU A 183 10.55 5.16 13.36
N LEU A 184 11.15 4.05 13.81
CA LEU A 184 12.46 4.08 14.44
C LEU A 184 13.61 4.21 13.43
N SER A 185 13.43 3.72 12.20
CA SER A 185 14.49 3.70 11.18
C SER A 185 14.87 5.10 10.73
N ASN A 186 13.90 6.00 10.54
CA ASN A 186 14.15 7.36 10.06
C ASN A 186 14.84 8.22 11.14
N LEU A 187 14.40 8.09 12.39
CA LEU A 187 15.02 8.78 13.54
C LEU A 187 16.42 8.22 13.85
N ILE A 188 16.58 6.89 13.88
CA ILE A 188 17.88 6.25 14.10
C ILE A 188 18.85 6.57 12.96
N ALA A 189 18.39 6.57 11.70
CA ALA A 189 19.23 6.94 10.57
C ALA A 189 19.74 8.39 10.68
N LYS A 190 18.88 9.36 11.05
CA LYS A 190 19.29 10.76 11.29
C LYS A 190 20.32 10.85 12.43
N ILE A 191 20.11 10.13 13.53
CA ILE A 191 21.04 10.12 14.68
C ILE A 191 22.38 9.46 14.32
N VAL A 192 22.36 8.30 13.67
CA VAL A 192 23.56 7.54 13.29
C VAL A 192 24.36 8.32 12.24
N LEU A 193 23.70 8.89 11.23
CA LEU A 193 24.34 9.71 10.22
C LEU A 193 25.03 10.93 10.86
N ARG A 194 24.33 11.64 11.76
CA ARG A 194 24.89 12.79 12.49
C ARG A 194 26.09 12.38 13.33
N LYS A 195 26.03 11.22 14.00
CA LYS A 195 27.11 10.70 14.85
C LYS A 195 28.33 10.22 14.05
N ILE A 196 28.14 9.67 12.86
CA ILE A 196 29.24 9.27 11.96
C ILE A 196 29.88 10.51 11.34
N LEU A 197 29.09 11.46 10.84
CA LEU A 197 29.60 12.72 10.27
C LEU A 197 30.34 13.57 11.30
N ALA A 198 29.89 13.55 12.57
CA ALA A 198 30.55 14.26 13.67
C ALA A 198 31.89 13.64 14.14
N ARG A 199 32.18 12.38 13.79
CA ARG A 199 33.40 11.66 14.23
C ARG A 199 34.59 11.81 13.27
N ASN A 200 34.37 12.20 12.02
CA ASN A 200 35.43 12.34 11.03
C ASN A 200 35.90 13.80 10.90
N SER A 201 37.05 14.03 10.25
CA SER A 201 37.63 15.35 9.89
C SER A 201 36.70 16.26 9.05
N LEU A 202 35.47 15.80 8.76
CA LEU A 202 34.38 16.56 8.19
C LEU A 202 33.53 17.30 9.22
N ARG A 203 33.91 17.36 10.52
CA ARG A 203 33.12 18.04 11.57
C ARG A 203 32.65 19.45 11.20
N VAL A 204 33.48 20.23 10.48
CA VAL A 204 33.15 21.58 9.99
C VAL A 204 32.11 21.56 8.85
N TYR A 205 32.09 20.49 8.06
CA TYR A 205 31.16 20.29 6.94
C TYR A 205 29.95 19.41 7.28
N ALA A 206 29.98 18.71 8.42
CA ALA A 206 28.97 17.75 8.85
C ALA A 206 27.60 18.39 8.94
N ASP A 207 27.54 19.62 9.48
CA ASP A 207 26.31 20.40 9.57
C ASP A 207 25.81 20.81 8.18
N TYR A 208 26.68 21.25 7.27
CA TYR A 208 26.29 21.63 5.91
C TYR A 208 25.85 20.45 5.04
N ILE A 209 26.31 19.24 5.36
CA ILE A 209 25.97 18.01 4.63
C ILE A 209 24.70 17.34 5.20
N ALA A 210 24.42 17.52 6.49
CA ALA A 210 23.28 16.88 7.15
C ALA A 210 21.92 17.30 6.57
N ALA A 211 21.72 18.59 6.30
CA ALA A 211 20.46 19.09 5.72
C ALA A 211 20.21 18.55 4.29
N PRO A 212 21.16 18.60 3.34
CA PRO A 212 21.01 17.98 2.03
C PRO A 212 20.73 16.47 2.08
N ILE A 213 21.43 15.70 2.92
CA ILE A 213 21.19 14.25 3.01
C ILE A 213 19.78 13.97 3.53
N THR A 214 19.36 14.69 4.57
CA THR A 214 18.01 14.55 5.14
C THR A 214 16.95 14.89 4.10
N ALA A 215 17.13 16.00 3.38
CA ALA A 215 16.25 16.42 2.29
C ALA A 215 16.13 15.35 1.18
N ILE A 216 17.26 14.80 0.73
CA ILE A 216 17.26 13.74 -0.28
C ILE A 216 16.48 12.52 0.23
N TRP A 217 16.71 12.12 1.48
CA TRP A 217 16.02 10.98 2.07
C TRP A 217 14.51 11.19 2.14
N ASP A 218 14.05 12.34 2.64
CA ASP A 218 12.61 12.65 2.75
C ASP A 218 11.94 12.71 1.37
N GLY A 219 12.61 13.27 0.36
CA GLY A 219 12.14 13.25 -1.02
C GLY A 219 12.06 11.83 -1.62
N VAL A 220 13.05 10.98 -1.34
CA VAL A 220 13.08 9.57 -1.77
C VAL A 220 11.96 8.77 -1.10
N VAL A 221 11.78 8.91 0.23
CA VAL A 221 10.70 8.25 0.97
C VAL A 221 9.34 8.65 0.41
N MET A 222 9.11 9.96 0.20
CA MET A 222 7.89 10.47 -0.43
C MET A 222 7.67 9.88 -1.84
N TYR A 223 8.73 9.78 -2.65
CA TYR A 223 8.65 9.15 -3.98
C TYR A 223 8.21 7.69 -3.90
N LEU A 224 8.80 6.91 -2.99
CA LEU A 224 8.52 5.50 -2.82
C LEU A 224 7.07 5.27 -2.34
N ILE A 225 6.61 6.04 -1.36
CA ILE A 225 5.24 5.98 -0.84
C ILE A 225 4.23 6.25 -1.94
N LEU A 226 4.41 7.35 -2.70
CA LEU A 226 3.44 7.72 -3.72
C LEU A 226 3.48 6.81 -4.94
N LYS A 227 4.65 6.22 -5.25
CA LYS A 227 4.77 5.19 -6.29
C LYS A 227 4.02 3.92 -5.91
N GLU A 228 4.17 3.45 -4.67
CA GLU A 228 3.43 2.31 -4.14
C GLU A 228 1.92 2.59 -4.12
N LEU A 229 1.53 3.81 -3.69
CA LEU A 229 0.13 4.21 -3.72
C LEU A 229 -0.45 4.19 -5.15
N ARG A 230 0.29 4.69 -6.14
CA ARG A 230 -0.13 4.63 -7.55
C ARG A 230 -0.36 3.20 -8.02
N ILE A 231 0.50 2.26 -7.64
CA ILE A 231 0.33 0.82 -7.93
C ILE A 231 -0.97 0.32 -7.33
N ARG A 232 -1.23 0.59 -6.04
CA ARG A 232 -2.45 0.16 -5.35
C ARG A 232 -3.72 0.74 -5.99
N LEU A 233 -3.70 2.01 -6.37
CA LEU A 233 -4.82 2.67 -7.06
C LEU A 233 -5.09 2.06 -8.44
N LEU A 234 -4.03 1.79 -9.21
CA LEU A 234 -4.17 1.14 -10.51
C LEU A 234 -4.74 -0.27 -10.36
N SER A 235 -4.21 -1.05 -9.43
CA SER A 235 -4.71 -2.38 -9.11
C SER A 235 -6.16 -2.33 -8.59
N ARG A 236 -6.60 -1.25 -7.92
CA ARG A 236 -8.01 -1.05 -7.53
C ARG A 236 -8.92 -0.84 -8.74
N ILE A 237 -8.48 -0.08 -9.75
CA ILE A 237 -9.22 0.10 -11.01
C ILE A 237 -9.42 -1.27 -11.68
N ILE A 238 -8.33 -2.03 -11.85
CA ILE A 238 -8.38 -3.36 -12.47
C ILE A 238 -9.24 -4.32 -11.66
N ALA A 239 -9.10 -4.34 -10.33
CA ALA A 239 -9.92 -5.15 -9.44
C ALA A 239 -11.42 -4.85 -9.61
N LYS A 240 -11.79 -3.57 -9.74
CA LYS A 240 -13.18 -3.16 -10.00
C LYS A 240 -13.66 -3.65 -11.36
N GLU A 241 -12.91 -3.36 -12.42
CA GLU A 241 -13.31 -3.74 -13.79
C GLU A 241 -13.44 -5.26 -13.97
N VAL A 242 -12.51 -6.04 -13.41
CA VAL A 242 -12.55 -7.51 -13.43
C VAL A 242 -13.71 -8.04 -12.59
N THR A 243 -13.95 -7.49 -11.40
CA THR A 243 -15.10 -7.88 -10.58
C THR A 243 -16.42 -7.60 -11.30
N ASP A 244 -16.54 -6.44 -11.95
CA ASP A 244 -17.73 -6.07 -12.72
C ASP A 244 -17.92 -7.01 -13.92
N GLU A 245 -16.85 -7.42 -14.61
CA GLU A 245 -16.89 -8.41 -15.69
C GLU A 245 -17.40 -9.78 -15.20
N ILE A 246 -16.91 -10.25 -14.05
CA ILE A 246 -17.33 -11.49 -13.40
C ILE A 246 -18.81 -11.44 -13.04
N LEU A 247 -19.24 -10.35 -12.37
CA LEU A 247 -20.62 -10.20 -11.91
C LEU A 247 -21.61 -10.06 -13.07
N LYS A 248 -21.22 -9.44 -14.18
CA LYS A 248 -22.03 -9.41 -15.41
C LYS A 248 -22.22 -10.78 -16.04
N ASN A 249 -21.26 -11.70 -15.87
CA ASN A 249 -21.33 -13.06 -16.39
C ASN A 249 -21.73 -14.10 -15.33
N LYS A 250 -22.16 -13.68 -14.13
CA LYS A 250 -22.43 -14.58 -12.99
C LYS A 250 -23.47 -15.67 -13.29
N ASP A 251 -24.42 -15.41 -14.18
CA ASP A 251 -25.49 -16.36 -14.51
C ASP A 251 -25.03 -17.45 -15.49
N LYS A 252 -23.89 -17.22 -16.17
CA LYS A 252 -23.22 -18.21 -17.01
C LYS A 252 -22.26 -19.09 -16.23
N LEU A 253 -21.88 -18.67 -15.00
CA LEU A 253 -20.98 -19.42 -14.15
C LEU A 253 -21.76 -20.52 -13.42
N SER A 254 -21.22 -21.74 -13.46
CA SER A 254 -21.63 -22.87 -12.63
C SER A 254 -21.48 -22.54 -11.14
N LYS A 255 -22.09 -23.35 -10.27
CA LYS A 255 -21.95 -23.16 -8.82
C LYS A 255 -20.50 -23.36 -8.40
N GLU A 256 -19.86 -24.38 -8.98
CA GLU A 256 -18.46 -24.73 -8.82
C GLU A 256 -17.56 -23.60 -9.35
N GLY A 257 -17.90 -23.00 -10.49
CA GLY A 257 -17.21 -21.84 -11.06
C GLY A 257 -17.22 -20.63 -10.12
N LYS A 258 -18.36 -20.31 -9.51
CA LYS A 258 -18.45 -19.21 -8.52
C LYS A 258 -17.55 -19.45 -7.30
N ILE A 259 -17.52 -20.68 -6.79
CA ILE A 259 -16.64 -21.07 -5.67
C ILE A 259 -15.18 -21.00 -6.10
N ALA A 260 -14.84 -21.50 -7.29
CA ALA A 260 -13.49 -21.48 -7.83
C ALA A 260 -12.97 -20.04 -8.01
N PHE A 261 -13.79 -19.10 -8.45
CA PHE A 261 -13.41 -17.69 -8.59
C PHE A 261 -13.12 -17.02 -7.23
N LEU A 262 -13.94 -17.30 -6.22
CA LEU A 262 -13.67 -16.87 -4.84
C LEU A 262 -12.37 -17.51 -4.32
N ALA A 263 -12.18 -18.81 -4.55
CA ALA A 263 -11.00 -19.55 -4.13
C ALA A 263 -9.73 -19.12 -4.88
N ALA A 264 -9.83 -18.64 -6.12
CA ALA A 264 -8.70 -18.07 -6.86
C ALA A 264 -8.18 -16.81 -6.15
N VAL A 265 -9.08 -15.91 -5.75
CA VAL A 265 -8.71 -14.71 -4.97
C VAL A 265 -8.24 -15.12 -3.57
N GLY A 266 -8.89 -16.07 -2.90
CA GLY A 266 -8.46 -16.56 -1.59
C GLY A 266 -7.05 -17.15 -1.60
N ASN A 267 -6.74 -18.02 -2.57
CA ASN A 267 -5.40 -18.57 -2.74
C ASN A 267 -4.35 -17.49 -3.05
N SER A 268 -4.71 -16.46 -3.82
CA SER A 268 -3.79 -15.32 -4.05
C SER A 268 -3.44 -14.56 -2.76
N VAL A 269 -4.37 -14.46 -1.81
CA VAL A 269 -4.11 -13.88 -0.48
C VAL A 269 -3.11 -14.73 0.31
N VAL A 270 -3.22 -16.06 0.21
CA VAL A 270 -2.26 -16.97 0.85
C VAL A 270 -0.87 -16.86 0.22
N PHE A 271 -0.79 -16.69 -1.10
CA PHE A 271 0.49 -16.54 -1.79
C PHE A 271 1.19 -15.22 -1.45
N THR A 272 0.42 -14.13 -1.37
CA THR A 272 0.92 -12.80 -0.99
C THR A 272 1.16 -12.66 0.52
N GLN A 273 0.62 -13.59 1.32
CA GLN A 273 0.75 -13.65 2.78
C GLN A 273 0.25 -12.39 3.52
N ILE A 274 -0.57 -11.58 2.87
CA ILE A 274 -1.18 -10.34 3.40
C ILE A 274 -2.53 -10.17 2.71
N PHE A 275 -3.55 -9.74 3.45
CA PHE A 275 -4.80 -9.28 2.84
C PHE A 275 -4.59 -7.92 2.17
N HIS A 276 -4.26 -7.94 0.88
CA HIS A 276 -4.17 -6.71 0.11
C HIS A 276 -5.58 -6.09 -0.05
N PRO A 277 -5.79 -4.78 0.16
CA PRO A 277 -7.12 -4.15 0.08
C PRO A 277 -7.83 -4.30 -1.28
N ASN A 278 -7.08 -4.56 -2.34
CA ASN A 278 -7.63 -4.91 -3.66
C ASN A 278 -8.20 -6.33 -3.73
N LEU A 279 -7.57 -7.28 -3.06
CA LEU A 279 -8.07 -8.65 -2.96
C LEU A 279 -9.29 -8.72 -2.03
N GLU A 280 -9.25 -7.98 -0.92
CA GLU A 280 -10.41 -7.79 -0.03
C GLU A 280 -11.64 -7.34 -0.82
N TYR A 281 -11.51 -6.28 -1.62
CA TYR A 281 -12.61 -5.76 -2.42
C TYR A 281 -13.18 -6.80 -3.39
N MET A 282 -12.31 -7.47 -4.16
CA MET A 282 -12.77 -8.48 -5.12
C MET A 282 -13.52 -9.59 -4.39
N LEU A 283 -12.96 -10.08 -3.30
CA LEU A 283 -13.53 -11.16 -2.52
C LEU A 283 -14.91 -10.79 -1.96
N ILE A 284 -15.04 -9.62 -1.31
CA ILE A 284 -16.29 -9.17 -0.70
C ILE A 284 -17.35 -8.89 -1.78
N LYS A 285 -17.00 -8.19 -2.86
CA LYS A 285 -17.96 -7.86 -3.92
C LYS A 285 -18.41 -9.07 -4.72
N MET A 286 -17.50 -10.01 -5.02
CA MET A 286 -17.88 -11.28 -5.64
C MET A 286 -18.76 -12.13 -4.72
N HIS A 287 -18.39 -12.26 -3.43
CA HIS A 287 -19.17 -13.04 -2.46
C HIS A 287 -20.60 -12.53 -2.34
N LYS A 288 -20.78 -11.21 -2.17
CA LYS A 288 -22.10 -10.58 -2.15
C LYS A 288 -22.84 -10.73 -3.48
N GLY A 289 -22.15 -10.56 -4.61
CA GLY A 289 -22.75 -10.64 -5.93
C GLY A 289 -23.17 -12.05 -6.36
N PHE A 290 -22.50 -13.10 -5.85
CA PHE A 290 -22.86 -14.50 -6.06
C PHE A 290 -23.97 -14.99 -5.12
N GLY A 291 -24.08 -14.41 -3.92
CA GLY A 291 -25.11 -14.73 -2.92
C GLY A 291 -24.73 -15.86 -1.95
N SER A 292 -25.52 -16.04 -0.89
CA SER A 292 -25.20 -16.90 0.27
C SER A 292 -24.97 -18.39 -0.02
N ASN A 293 -25.36 -18.87 -1.21
CA ASN A 293 -25.20 -20.28 -1.61
C ASN A 293 -23.78 -20.65 -2.07
N SER A 294 -22.83 -19.70 -2.07
CA SER A 294 -21.43 -19.92 -2.50
C SER A 294 -20.46 -20.28 -1.35
N GLN A 295 -20.97 -20.66 -0.18
CA GLN A 295 -20.16 -20.82 1.05
C GLN A 295 -19.62 -22.23 1.35
N ASN A 296 -19.84 -23.22 0.48
CA ASN A 296 -19.39 -24.57 0.78
C ASN A 296 -17.93 -24.79 0.32
N GLY A 297 -16.95 -24.48 1.17
CA GLY A 297 -15.55 -24.88 0.98
C GLY A 297 -14.50 -23.93 1.57
N SER A 298 -13.28 -24.44 1.77
CA SER A 298 -12.11 -23.63 2.15
C SER A 298 -11.64 -22.83 0.93
N LEU A 299 -11.70 -21.49 0.99
CA LEU A 299 -11.30 -20.60 -0.11
C LEU A 299 -9.78 -20.42 -0.24
N ASP A 300 -9.04 -20.88 0.76
CA ASP A 300 -7.60 -20.73 0.94
C ASP A 300 -6.84 -22.06 0.89
N ASP A 301 -7.52 -23.16 0.56
CA ASP A 301 -6.91 -24.48 0.46
C ASP A 301 -6.47 -24.82 -0.96
N LEU A 302 -5.17 -25.05 -1.12
CA LEU A 302 -4.53 -25.22 -2.41
C LEU A 302 -4.99 -26.48 -3.15
N ASP A 303 -5.11 -27.58 -2.40
CA ASP A 303 -5.44 -28.89 -2.95
C ASP A 303 -6.94 -28.95 -3.32
N THR A 304 -7.80 -28.34 -2.49
CA THR A 304 -9.22 -28.12 -2.81
C THR A 304 -9.38 -27.24 -4.04
N PHE A 305 -8.60 -26.16 -4.16
CA PHE A 305 -8.64 -25.30 -5.34
C PHE A 305 -8.25 -26.03 -6.63
N GLY A 306 -7.17 -26.82 -6.61
CA GLY A 306 -6.78 -27.64 -7.77
C GLY A 306 -7.86 -28.64 -8.18
N SER A 307 -8.56 -29.23 -7.21
CA SER A 307 -9.68 -30.15 -7.44
C SER A 307 -10.91 -29.44 -8.01
N LEU A 308 -11.21 -28.22 -7.56
CA LEU A 308 -12.30 -27.41 -8.11
C LEU A 308 -12.01 -27.03 -9.57
N VAL A 309 -10.80 -26.54 -9.85
CA VAL A 309 -10.40 -26.09 -11.18
C VAL A 309 -10.43 -27.22 -12.22
N SER A 310 -10.13 -28.47 -11.81
CA SER A 310 -10.16 -29.62 -12.72
C SER A 310 -11.57 -30.05 -13.14
N GLN A 311 -12.60 -29.66 -12.38
CA GLN A 311 -14.00 -29.97 -12.64
C GLN A 311 -14.72 -28.88 -13.47
N LEU A 312 -14.07 -27.73 -13.70
CA LEU A 312 -14.64 -26.63 -14.47
C LEU A 312 -14.68 -26.92 -15.97
N SER A 313 -15.60 -26.26 -16.69
CA SER A 313 -15.55 -26.21 -18.16
C SER A 313 -14.24 -25.57 -18.65
N LYS A 314 -13.88 -25.78 -19.92
CA LYS A 314 -12.63 -25.23 -20.47
C LYS A 314 -12.60 -23.69 -20.37
N GLU A 315 -13.74 -23.06 -20.62
CA GLU A 315 -13.93 -21.62 -20.57
C GLU A 315 -13.82 -21.09 -19.13
N GLU A 316 -14.49 -21.74 -18.18
CA GLU A 316 -14.44 -21.37 -16.76
C GLU A 316 -13.05 -21.59 -16.15
N LYS A 317 -12.41 -22.72 -16.47
CA LYS A 317 -11.03 -23.02 -16.05
C LYS A 317 -10.10 -21.91 -16.53
N LYS A 318 -10.14 -21.55 -17.81
CA LYS A 318 -9.28 -20.51 -18.39
C LYS A 318 -9.50 -19.16 -17.71
N ALA A 319 -10.75 -18.75 -17.51
CA ALA A 319 -11.09 -17.49 -16.85
C ALA A 319 -10.68 -17.48 -15.37
N CYS A 320 -10.85 -18.59 -14.65
CA CYS A 320 -10.45 -18.75 -13.25
C CYS A 320 -8.92 -18.66 -13.08
N LEU A 321 -8.15 -19.28 -13.97
CA LEU A 321 -6.69 -19.23 -13.93
C LEU A 321 -6.16 -17.82 -14.29
N ARG A 322 -6.80 -17.14 -15.25
CA ARG A 322 -6.51 -15.73 -15.53
C ARG A 322 -6.80 -14.84 -14.34
N LEU A 323 -7.92 -15.05 -13.65
CA LEU A 323 -8.25 -14.32 -12.43
C LEU A 323 -7.18 -14.51 -11.35
N LEU A 324 -6.72 -15.75 -11.15
CA LEU A 324 -5.61 -16.02 -10.23
C LEU A 324 -4.35 -15.22 -10.62
N CYS A 325 -3.99 -15.19 -11.91
CA CYS A 325 -2.85 -14.43 -12.38
C CYS A 325 -3.01 -12.92 -12.14
N VAL A 326 -4.20 -12.37 -12.42
CA VAL A 326 -4.51 -10.96 -12.17
C VAL A 326 -4.38 -10.65 -10.68
N ALA A 327 -4.98 -11.47 -9.81
CA ALA A 327 -4.94 -11.28 -8.37
C ALA A 327 -3.50 -11.32 -7.82
N CYS A 328 -2.69 -12.28 -8.28
CA CYS A 328 -1.26 -12.39 -7.92
C CYS A 328 -0.39 -11.25 -8.45
N SER A 329 -0.87 -10.41 -9.36
CA SER A 329 -0.09 -9.30 -9.93
C SER A 329 -0.27 -7.96 -9.20
N PHE A 330 -1.25 -7.86 -8.29
CA PHE A 330 -1.67 -6.59 -7.72
C PHE A 330 -0.64 -5.87 -6.86
N ASP A 331 0.32 -6.60 -6.29
CA ASP A 331 1.46 -6.04 -5.53
C ASP A 331 2.62 -5.59 -6.45
N GLY A 332 2.49 -5.80 -7.76
CA GLY A 332 3.46 -5.46 -8.78
C GLY A 332 4.74 -6.30 -8.77
N LYS A 333 4.75 -7.45 -8.09
CA LYS A 333 5.92 -8.31 -7.93
C LYS A 333 5.54 -9.77 -8.18
N LEU A 334 6.55 -10.64 -8.19
CA LEU A 334 6.37 -12.09 -8.18
C LEU A 334 7.53 -12.67 -7.37
N SER A 335 7.23 -13.13 -6.17
CA SER A 335 8.18 -13.70 -5.23
C SER A 335 8.51 -15.15 -5.59
N ALA A 336 9.65 -15.63 -5.05
CA ALA A 336 10.02 -17.05 -5.15
C ALA A 336 8.99 -17.95 -4.45
N PHE A 337 8.36 -17.45 -3.38
CA PHE A 337 7.31 -18.15 -2.64
C PHE A 337 6.06 -18.34 -3.51
N GLU A 338 5.54 -17.27 -4.12
CA GLU A 338 4.42 -17.34 -5.08
C GLU A 338 4.76 -18.26 -6.24
N THR A 339 5.94 -18.11 -6.82
CA THR A 339 6.40 -18.93 -7.96
C THR A 339 6.36 -20.42 -7.62
N LYS A 340 6.82 -20.82 -6.43
CA LYS A 340 6.82 -22.21 -5.98
C LYS A 340 5.41 -22.78 -5.90
N HIS A 341 4.46 -22.03 -5.33
CA HIS A 341 3.11 -22.52 -5.08
C HIS A 341 2.23 -22.50 -6.33
N ILE A 342 2.39 -21.49 -7.19
CA ILE A 342 1.71 -21.43 -8.48
C ILE A 342 2.14 -22.60 -9.37
N LYS A 343 3.44 -22.96 -9.39
CA LYS A 343 3.92 -24.15 -10.13
C LYS A 343 3.29 -25.45 -9.63
N ARG A 344 3.02 -25.57 -8.32
CA ARG A 344 2.39 -26.75 -7.74
C ARG A 344 0.94 -26.93 -8.24
N ILE A 345 0.19 -25.84 -8.45
CA ILE A 345 -1.19 -25.91 -8.94
C ILE A 345 -1.25 -26.11 -10.45
N LEU A 346 -0.46 -25.33 -11.19
CA LEU A 346 -0.62 -25.21 -12.64
C LEU A 346 0.19 -26.24 -13.43
N GLY A 347 1.13 -26.95 -12.80
CA GLY A 347 1.95 -27.96 -13.46
C GLY A 347 2.63 -27.42 -14.72
N GLU A 348 2.39 -28.06 -15.86
CA GLU A 348 2.92 -27.67 -17.17
C GLU A 348 2.40 -26.29 -17.66
N GLU A 349 1.17 -25.90 -17.30
CA GLU A 349 0.60 -24.59 -17.63
C GLU A 349 1.23 -23.45 -16.79
N ALA A 350 2.08 -23.76 -15.81
CA ALA A 350 2.65 -22.76 -14.90
C ALA A 350 3.53 -21.73 -15.62
N LYS A 351 4.25 -22.11 -16.68
CA LYS A 351 5.20 -21.19 -17.33
C LYS A 351 4.50 -19.98 -17.95
N GLU A 352 3.46 -20.22 -18.76
CA GLU A 352 2.69 -19.17 -19.42
C GLU A 352 1.97 -18.26 -18.42
N ASN A 353 1.40 -18.84 -17.36
CA ASN A 353 0.72 -18.10 -16.31
C ASN A 353 1.70 -17.25 -15.47
N LEU A 354 2.88 -17.79 -15.13
CA LEU A 354 3.93 -17.03 -14.43
C LEU A 354 4.45 -15.86 -15.28
N ASP A 355 4.62 -16.06 -16.59
CA ASP A 355 5.03 -14.99 -17.49
C ASP A 355 3.93 -13.93 -17.62
N SER A 356 2.66 -14.35 -17.63
CA SER A 356 1.51 -13.44 -17.59
C SER A 356 1.50 -12.59 -16.31
N ILE A 357 1.76 -13.18 -15.14
CA ILE A 357 1.87 -12.44 -13.87
C ILE A 357 3.02 -11.43 -13.95
N ARG A 358 4.20 -11.83 -14.43
CA ARG A 358 5.37 -10.93 -14.55
C ARG A 358 5.08 -9.73 -15.44
N ILE A 359 4.48 -9.96 -16.61
CA ILE A 359 4.14 -8.92 -17.58
C ILE A 359 3.11 -7.97 -16.98
N LEU A 360 2.04 -8.49 -16.37
CA LEU A 360 1.01 -7.67 -15.75
C LEU A 360 1.55 -6.86 -14.56
N SER A 361 2.37 -7.47 -13.70
CA SER A 361 3.09 -6.80 -12.61
C SER A 361 4.02 -5.70 -13.13
N GLU A 362 4.64 -5.88 -14.29
CA GLU A 362 5.44 -4.84 -14.94
C GLU A 362 4.59 -3.69 -15.47
N TYR A 363 3.47 -3.97 -16.15
CA TYR A 363 2.54 -2.92 -16.60
C TYR A 363 1.94 -2.14 -15.43
N ILE A 364 1.64 -2.81 -14.32
CA ILE A 364 1.17 -2.16 -13.10
C ILE A 364 2.23 -1.20 -12.56
N ARG A 365 3.49 -1.65 -12.44
CA ARG A 365 4.60 -0.79 -11.99
C ARG A 365 4.88 0.38 -12.93
N LYS A 366 4.78 0.14 -14.23
CA LYS A 366 4.93 1.15 -15.29
C LYS A 366 3.68 2.03 -15.44
N GLY A 367 2.58 1.72 -14.76
CA GLY A 367 1.34 2.48 -14.82
C GLY A 367 0.67 2.49 -16.19
N ASN A 368 0.87 1.45 -17.01
CA ASN A 368 0.22 1.30 -18.31
C ASN A 368 -1.18 0.69 -18.14
N LEU A 369 -2.17 1.54 -17.85
CA LEU A 369 -3.54 1.10 -17.57
C LEU A 369 -4.17 0.34 -18.75
N GLU A 370 -3.93 0.77 -19.99
CA GLU A 370 -4.51 0.13 -21.17
C GLU A 370 -3.97 -1.29 -21.36
N ALA A 371 -2.66 -1.48 -21.23
CA ALA A 371 -2.07 -2.82 -21.28
C ALA A 371 -2.51 -3.70 -20.11
N CYS A 372 -2.70 -3.12 -18.92
CA CYS A 372 -3.29 -3.84 -17.78
C CYS A 372 -4.71 -4.33 -18.11
N ARG A 373 -5.55 -3.45 -18.68
CA ARG A 373 -6.94 -3.77 -19.06
C ARG A 373 -7.01 -4.89 -20.09
N GLU A 374 -6.19 -4.80 -21.14
CA GLU A 374 -6.16 -5.82 -22.18
C GLU A 374 -5.80 -7.19 -21.61
N ARG A 375 -4.80 -7.23 -20.72
CA ARG A 375 -4.31 -8.47 -20.11
C ARG A 375 -5.16 -8.98 -18.95
N SER A 376 -6.02 -8.16 -18.36
CA SER A 376 -6.89 -8.56 -17.24
C SER A 376 -8.26 -9.09 -17.67
N ARG A 377 -8.60 -9.06 -18.97
CA ARG A 377 -9.86 -9.61 -19.47
C ARG A 377 -9.95 -11.12 -19.22
N LEU A 378 -11.04 -11.56 -18.61
CA LEU A 378 -11.19 -12.96 -18.23
C LEU A 378 -11.83 -13.79 -19.35
N PHE A 379 -12.92 -13.28 -19.93
CA PHE A 379 -13.78 -14.05 -20.85
C PHE A 379 -13.51 -13.76 -22.35
N SER A 380 -12.33 -13.23 -22.69
CA SER A 380 -11.90 -12.96 -24.07
C SER A 380 -11.18 -14.11 -24.76
#